data_AF-A0A814R7K9-F1
#
_entry.id   AF-A0A814R7K9-F1
#
_cell.length_a   1.000
_cell.length_b   1.000
_cell.length_c   1.000
_cell.angle_alpha   90.00
_cell.angle_beta   90.00
_cell.angle_gamma   90.00
#
_symmetry.space_group_name_H-M   'P 1'
#
loop_
_entity.id
_entity.type
_entity.pdbx_description
1 polymer ?
#
loop_
_entity_poly.entity_id
_entity_poly.type
_entity_poly.pdbx_seq_one_letter_code
_entity_poly.pdbx_strand_id
1 'polypeptide(L)' 'DRDGDGNITENDFIIAARQIGLGFLGESVARSTFRKLDKNRNGRLDFNEALNAIGILKGMSGGKHHY' A
#
# COMPACT_ATOMS: atom_id res chain seq x y z
N ASP A 1 1.94 9.79 -4.29
CA ASP A 1 1.67 11.22 -4.24
C ASP A 1 1.92 11.82 -5.61
N ARG A 2 0.88 11.91 -6.44
CA ARG A 2 0.99 12.33 -7.85
C ARG A 2 0.83 13.85 -7.99
N ASP A 3 0.16 14.47 -7.03
CA ASP A 3 -0.15 15.89 -6.95
C ASP A 3 0.69 16.62 -5.88
N GLY A 4 1.47 15.90 -5.09
CA GLY A 4 2.34 16.50 -4.06
C GLY A 4 1.56 16.91 -2.81
N ASP A 5 0.35 16.38 -2.61
CA ASP A 5 -0.55 16.76 -1.52
C ASP A 5 -0.25 16.02 -0.20
N GLY A 6 0.76 15.13 -0.21
CA GLY A 6 1.15 14.32 0.93
C GLY A 6 0.22 13.12 1.21
N ASN A 7 -0.79 12.88 0.36
CA ASN A 7 -1.70 11.76 0.46
C ASN A 7 -1.47 10.76 -0.68
N ILE A 8 -1.80 9.49 -0.43
CA ILE A 8 -1.84 8.45 -1.46
C ILE A 8 -3.29 8.01 -1.63
N THR A 9 -3.89 8.33 -2.76
CA THR A 9 -5.26 7.87 -3.05
C THR A 9 -5.28 6.39 -3.45
N GLU A 10 -6.46 5.77 -3.43
CA GLU A 10 -6.63 4.39 -3.90
C GLU A 10 -6.09 4.20 -5.32
N ASN A 11 -6.30 5.19 -6.19
CA ASN A 11 -5.84 5.14 -7.58
C ASN A 11 -4.31 5.22 -7.67
N ASP A 12 -3.68 6.07 -6.88
CA ASP A 12 -2.21 6.13 -6.80
C ASP A 12 -1.62 4.81 -6.32
N PHE A 13 -2.27 4.17 -5.35
CA PHE A 13 -1.84 2.87 -4.84
C PHE A 13 -1.96 1.77 -5.90
N ILE A 14 -3.06 1.73 -6.67
CA ILE A 14 -3.24 0.75 -7.76
C ILE A 14 -2.21 0.96 -8.86
N ILE A 15 -1.95 2.21 -9.25
CA ILE A 15 -0.94 2.54 -10.27
C ILE A 15 0.46 2.15 -9.76
N ALA A 16 0.79 2.48 -8.52
CA ALA A 16 2.06 2.11 -7.89
C ALA A 16 2.23 0.59 -7.85
N ALA A 17 1.19 -0.15 -7.43
CA ALA A 17 1.17 -1.62 -7.41
C ALA A 17 1.44 -2.22 -8.80
N ARG A 18 0.87 -1.64 -9.87
CA ARG A 18 1.18 -2.05 -11.25
C ARG A 18 2.63 -1.78 -11.63
N GLN A 19 3.19 -0.64 -11.22
CA GLN A 19 4.58 -0.26 -11.55
C GLN A 19 5.63 -1.09 -10.81
N ILE A 20 5.39 -1.46 -9.55
CA ILE A 20 6.32 -2.31 -8.77
C ILE A 20 6.22 -3.80 -9.10
N GLY A 21 5.54 -4.15 -10.19
CA GLY A 21 5.39 -5.53 -10.64
C GLY A 21 4.39 -6.35 -9.83
N LEU A 22 3.61 -5.72 -8.93
CA LEU A 22 2.50 -6.37 -8.23
C LEU A 22 1.18 -6.31 -9.01
N GLY A 23 1.21 -5.84 -10.26
CA GLY A 23 0.04 -5.80 -11.15
C GLY A 23 -0.62 -7.18 -11.36
N PHE A 24 0.13 -8.27 -11.20
CA PHE A 24 -0.41 -9.64 -11.26
C PHE A 24 -1.32 -10.00 -10.07
N LEU A 25 -1.21 -9.30 -8.94
CA LEU A 25 -2.11 -9.51 -7.79
C LEU A 25 -3.55 -9.09 -8.13
N GLY A 26 -3.75 -8.32 -9.20
CA GLY A 26 -5.06 -7.86 -9.63
C GLY A 26 -5.58 -6.68 -8.81
N GLU A 27 -6.44 -5.89 -9.44
CA GLU A 27 -6.97 -4.65 -8.86
C GLU A 27 -7.73 -4.90 -7.55
N SER A 28 -8.43 -6.04 -7.43
CA SER A 28 -9.15 -6.43 -6.22
C SER A 28 -8.23 -6.62 -5.01
N VAL A 29 -7.03 -7.20 -5.21
CA VAL A 29 -6.07 -7.39 -4.12
C VAL A 29 -5.43 -6.06 -3.74
N ALA A 30 -5.11 -5.20 -4.72
CA ALA A 30 -4.63 -3.85 -4.46
C ALA A 30 -5.65 -3.03 -3.65
N ARG A 31 -6.93 -3.05 -4.04
CA ARG A 31 -8.05 -2.41 -3.32
C ARG A 31 -8.26 -2.98 -1.92
N SER A 32 -8.19 -4.30 -1.77
CA SER A 32 -8.32 -4.94 -0.45
C SER A 32 -7.14 -4.58 0.47
N THR A 33 -5.94 -4.48 -0.09
CA THR A 33 -4.73 -4.05 0.64
C THR A 33 -4.84 -2.60 1.05
N PHE A 34 -5.26 -1.72 0.12
CA PHE A 34 -5.51 -0.31 0.41
C PHE A 34 -6.50 -0.14 1.57
N ARG A 35 -7.63 -0.82 1.54
CA ARG A 35 -8.64 -0.78 2.62
C ARG A 35 -8.16 -1.29 3.97
N LYS A 36 -7.15 -2.18 3.99
CA LYS A 36 -6.52 -2.63 5.24
C LYS A 36 -5.57 -1.58 5.82
N LEU A 37 -5.02 -0.73 4.96
CA LEU A 37 -4.05 0.30 5.31
C LEU A 37 -4.73 1.63 5.67
N ASP A 38 -5.83 1.96 5.00
CA ASP A 38 -6.71 3.10 5.28
C ASP A 38 -7.52 2.83 6.57
N LYS A 39 -6.88 3.12 7.71
CA LYS A 39 -7.44 2.85 9.05
C LYS A 39 -8.54 3.84 9.39
N ASN A 40 -8.35 5.10 9.00
CA ASN A 40 -9.31 6.17 9.24
C ASN A 40 -10.51 6.12 8.25
N ARG A 41 -10.42 5.30 7.19
CA ARG A 41 -11.45 5.09 6.15
C ARG A 41 -11.80 6.37 5.41
N ASN A 42 -10.83 7.27 5.23
CA ASN A 42 -11.03 8.52 4.51
C ASN A 42 -10.81 8.37 2.99
N GLY A 43 -10.47 7.17 2.51
CA GLY A 43 -10.22 6.88 1.09
C GLY A 43 -8.84 7.32 0.60
N ARG A 44 -7.94 7.67 1.52
CA ARG A 44 -6.57 8.12 1.28
C ARG A 44 -5.65 7.46 2.32
N LEU A 45 -4.38 7.29 2.00
CA LEU A 45 -3.36 6.95 2.99
C LEU A 45 -2.60 8.22 3.31
N ASP A 46 -2.66 8.61 4.58
CA ASP A 46 -1.77 9.63 5.10
C ASP A 46 -0.34 9.07 5.30
N PHE A 47 0.60 9.94 5.66
CA PHE A 47 1.99 9.57 5.89
C PHE A 47 2.16 8.43 6.93
N ASN A 48 1.37 8.45 8.01
CA ASN A 48 1.43 7.41 9.04
C ASN A 48 0.87 6.08 8.54
N GLU A 49 -0.23 6.11 7.77
CA GLU A 49 -0.82 4.91 7.16
C GLU A 49 0.13 4.31 6.11
N ALA A 50 0.81 5.14 5.32
CA ALA A 50 1.81 4.72 4.36
C ALA A 50 3.06 4.10 5.02
N LEU A 51 3.56 4.66 6.11
CA LEU A 51 4.68 4.06 6.87
C LEU A 51 4.32 2.70 7.45
N ASN A 52 3.09 2.55 7.98
CA ASN A 52 2.59 1.26 8.43
C ASN A 52 2.51 0.25 7.27
N ALA A 53 2.09 0.68 6.09
CA ALA A 53 2.05 -0.16 4.90
C ALA A 53 3.43 -0.71 4.51
N ILE A 54 4.45 0.16 4.54
CA ILE A 54 5.84 -0.24 4.24
C ILE A 54 6.34 -1.22 5.31
N GLY A 55 6.00 -1.03 6.58
CA GLY A 55 6.31 -1.97 7.67
C GLY A 55 5.72 -3.37 7.43
N ILE A 56 4.45 -3.44 7.02
CA ILE A 56 3.77 -4.70 6.69
C ILE A 56 4.42 -5.38 5.48
N LEU A 57 4.67 -4.64 4.39
CA LEU A 57 5.31 -5.17 3.19
C LEU A 57 6.73 -5.67 3.45
N LYS A 58 7.50 -4.95 4.29
CA LYS A 58 8.83 -5.37 4.72
C LYS A 58 8.79 -6.62 5.59
N GLY A 59 7.77 -6.76 6.45
CA GLY A 59 7.52 -7.98 7.21
C GLY A 59 7.16 -9.19 6.32
N MET A 60 6.44 -8.96 5.21
CA MET A 60 6.08 -10.01 4.25
C MET A 60 7.25 -10.41 3.33
N SER A 61 8.21 -9.51 3.09
CA SER A 61 9.46 -9.79 2.35
C SER A 61 10.57 -10.37 3.23
N GLY A 62 10.52 -10.11 4.54
CA GLY A 62 11.51 -10.51 5.55
C GLY A 62 11.39 -11.94 6.09
N GLY A 63 10.72 -12.85 5.38
CA GLY A 63 10.65 -14.26 5.73
C GLY A 63 11.98 -15.00 5.53
N LYS A 64 13.02 -14.67 6.30
CA LYS A 64 14.15 -15.58 6.58
C LYS A 64 14.67 -15.43 8.02
N HIS A 65 14.43 -16.52 8.77
CA HIS A 65 15.23 -17.07 9.88
C HIS A 65 15.23 -16.33 11.22
N HIS A 66 14.38 -16.81 12.14
CA HIS A 66 14.77 -16.95 13.55
C HIS A 66 14.51 -18.41 13.94
N TYR A 67 15.61 -19.18 14.03
CA TYR A 67 15.68 -20.46 14.73
C TYR A 67 15.62 -20.22 16.23
#